data_AF-A0A0G0L173-F1
#
_entry.id   AF-A0A0G0L173-F1
#
_cell.length_a   1.000
_cell.length_b   1.000
_cell.length_c   1.000
_cell.angle_alpha   90.00
_cell.angle_beta   90.00
_cell.angle_gamma   90.00
#
_symmetry.space_group_name_H-M   'P 1'
#
loop_
_entity.id
_entity.type
_entity.pdbx_description
1 polymer ?
#
loop_
_entity_poly.entity_id
_entity_poly.type
_entity_poly.pdbx_seq_one_letter_code
_entity_poly.pdbx_strand_id
1 'polypeptide(L)'
;MNGINNTAVADQKNGYDLPKTVGIIFSDVKREYFPTEEAYITEKDAEKDAEVIASYLEKMNIKPLLYPGNAVLSERLRKDKPEMVINLVDSVKGYEYLSSSIPGILEILDIPYTSAFP
;
A
#
# COMPACT_ATOMS: atom_id res chain seq x y z
N MET A 1 36.24 27.58 32.01
CA MET A 1 35.84 27.23 30.63
C MET A 1 35.95 25.72 30.50
N ASN A 2 34.84 24.99 30.61
CA ASN A 2 34.79 23.56 30.31
C ASN A 2 33.73 23.36 29.25
N GLY A 3 34.19 23.00 28.04
CA GLY A 3 33.36 22.72 26.89
C GLY A 3 32.46 21.51 27.16
N ILE A 4 31.16 21.72 27.03
CA ILE A 4 30.17 20.65 27.06
C ILE A 4 30.17 20.08 25.65
N ASN A 5 30.62 18.83 25.55
CA ASN A 5 30.74 18.09 24.29
C ASN A 5 29.39 18.02 23.58
N ASN A 6 29.38 18.55 22.35
CA ASN A 6 28.30 18.42 21.40
C ASN A 6 28.32 16.98 20.86
N THR A 7 27.67 16.05 21.57
CA THR A 7 27.42 14.71 21.03
C THR A 7 26.42 14.84 19.89
N ALA A 8 26.96 14.83 18.67
CA ALA A 8 26.19 14.60 17.46
C ALA A 8 25.35 13.33 17.66
N VAL A 9 24.03 13.47 17.52
CA VAL A 9 23.12 12.34 17.42
C VAL A 9 23.56 11.56 16.20
N ALA A 10 24.24 10.43 16.41
CA ALA A 10 24.62 9.54 15.32
C ALA A 10 23.35 9.12 14.59
N ASP A 11 23.34 9.23 13.25
CA ASP A 11 22.31 8.67 12.39
C ASP A 11 22.13 7.19 12.75
N GLN A 12 21.08 6.88 13.51
CA GLN A 12 20.71 5.53 13.92
C GLN A 12 20.12 4.81 12.70
N LYS A 13 20.95 4.48 11.71
CA LYS A 13 20.55 3.63 10.59
C LYS A 13 20.45 2.20 11.09
N ASN A 14 19.31 1.56 10.86
CA ASN A 14 19.04 0.16 11.23
C ASN A 14 19.75 -0.87 10.32
N GLY A 15 20.63 -0.42 9.41
CA GLY A 15 21.34 -1.28 8.46
C GLY A 15 20.57 -1.60 7.17
N TYR A 16 19.38 -1.03 6.98
CA TYR A 16 18.55 -1.23 5.78
C TYR A 16 18.32 0.09 5.04
N ASP A 17 18.24 0.01 3.71
CA ASP A 17 17.79 1.10 2.87
C ASP A 17 16.26 1.06 2.73
N LEU A 18 15.63 2.24 2.62
CA LEU A 18 14.22 2.33 2.28
C LEU A 18 13.99 1.88 0.83
N PRO A 19 12.83 1.28 0.52
CA PRO A 19 12.51 0.89 -0.84
C PRO A 19 12.44 2.12 -1.75
N LYS A 20 12.91 1.98 -3.00
CA LYS A 20 12.80 3.06 -3.99
C LYS A 20 11.42 3.11 -4.62
N THR A 21 10.73 1.99 -4.66
CA THR A 21 9.38 1.86 -5.23
C THR A 21 8.47 1.10 -4.28
N VAL A 22 7.26 1.62 -4.07
CA VAL A 22 6.25 0.97 -3.22
C VAL A 22 4.94 0.92 -4.00
N GLY A 23 4.40 -0.28 -4.14
CA GLY A 23 3.03 -0.46 -4.63
C GLY A 23 2.02 -0.14 -3.54
N ILE A 24 0.91 0.50 -3.87
CA ILE A 24 -0.24 0.65 -2.97
C ILE A 24 -1.43 0.01 -3.67
N ILE A 25 -1.99 -1.03 -3.08
CA ILE A 25 -3.18 -1.70 -3.61
C ILE A 25 -4.38 -1.25 -2.79
N PHE A 26 -5.44 -0.82 -3.45
CA PHE A 26 -6.68 -0.33 -2.82
C PHE A 26 -7.92 -1.00 -3.45
N SER A 27 -9.04 -1.05 -2.74
CA SER A 27 -10.29 -1.63 -3.27
C SER A 27 -10.71 -0.94 -4.58
N ASP A 28 -11.03 -1.71 -5.63
CA ASP A 28 -11.70 -1.19 -6.84
C ASP A 28 -13.20 -1.02 -6.53
N VAL A 29 -13.60 0.20 -6.19
CA VAL A 29 -14.93 0.47 -5.65
C VAL A 29 -15.85 1.03 -6.72
N LYS A 30 -16.92 0.30 -7.03
CA LYS A 30 -18.00 0.74 -7.92
C LYS A 30 -19.33 0.49 -7.24
N ARG A 31 -20.27 1.43 -7.38
CA ARG A 31 -21.58 1.32 -6.73
C ARG A 31 -22.29 0.00 -7.03
N GLU A 32 -22.18 -0.50 -8.25
CA GLU A 32 -22.79 -1.76 -8.72
C GLU A 32 -22.25 -3.03 -8.05
N TYR A 33 -21.10 -2.95 -7.37
CA TYR A 33 -20.53 -4.09 -6.64
C TYR A 33 -21.19 -4.32 -5.27
N PHE A 34 -21.84 -3.30 -4.71
CA PHE A 34 -22.32 -3.32 -3.33
C PHE A 34 -23.84 -3.52 -3.26
N PRO A 35 -24.33 -4.38 -2.36
CA PRO A 35 -25.76 -4.63 -2.20
C PRO A 35 -26.49 -3.42 -1.59
N THR A 36 -25.82 -2.61 -0.79
CA THR A 36 -26.38 -1.44 -0.09
C THR A 36 -25.57 -0.18 -0.36
N GLU A 37 -26.20 0.98 -0.15
CA GLU A 37 -25.53 2.27 -0.27
C GLU A 37 -24.53 2.47 0.87
N GLU A 38 -24.88 2.03 2.07
CA GLU A 38 -24.05 2.14 3.27
C GLU A 38 -22.73 1.40 3.08
N ALA A 39 -22.76 0.18 2.54
CA ALA A 39 -21.56 -0.60 2.28
C ALA A 39 -20.66 0.07 1.22
N TYR A 40 -21.26 0.62 0.16
CA TYR A 40 -20.52 1.40 -0.84
C TYR A 40 -19.87 2.65 -0.22
N ILE A 41 -20.62 3.41 0.59
CA ILE A 41 -20.12 4.65 1.21
C ILE A 41 -18.93 4.38 2.12
N THR A 42 -18.89 3.23 2.80
CA THR A 42 -17.75 2.84 3.65
C THR A 42 -16.45 2.69 2.86
N GLU A 43 -16.50 2.17 1.63
CA GLU A 43 -15.28 1.92 0.83
C GLU A 43 -15.00 2.96 -0.27
N LYS A 44 -15.97 3.83 -0.63
CA LYS A 44 -15.89 4.72 -1.81
C LYS A 44 -14.64 5.60 -1.92
N ASP A 45 -13.98 5.87 -0.79
CA ASP A 45 -12.82 6.76 -0.72
C ASP A 45 -11.48 6.00 -0.75
N ALA A 46 -11.48 4.67 -0.96
CA ALA A 46 -10.27 3.82 -0.98
C ALA A 46 -9.15 4.31 -1.90
N GLU A 47 -9.48 4.80 -3.10
CA GLU A 47 -8.49 5.38 -4.02
C GLU A 47 -7.87 6.67 -3.46
N LYS A 48 -8.69 7.54 -2.87
CA LYS A 48 -8.24 8.81 -2.28
C LYS A 48 -7.34 8.56 -1.07
N ASP A 49 -7.69 7.57 -0.24
CA ASP A 49 -6.86 7.19 0.90
C ASP A 49 -5.50 6.67 0.45
N ALA A 50 -5.46 5.89 -0.65
CA ALA A 50 -4.22 5.46 -1.27
C ALA A 50 -3.40 6.63 -1.84
N GLU A 51 -4.04 7.63 -2.46
CA GLU A 51 -3.39 8.86 -2.92
C GLU A 51 -2.78 9.68 -1.78
N VAL A 52 -3.47 9.76 -0.63
CA VAL A 52 -2.95 10.42 0.57
C VAL A 52 -1.67 9.73 1.05
N ILE A 53 -1.66 8.39 1.14
CA ILE A 53 -0.47 7.61 1.51
C ILE A 53 0.65 7.80 0.49
N ALA A 54 0.33 7.78 -0.81
CA ALA A 54 1.30 8.03 -1.88
C ALA A 54 2.01 9.38 -1.69
N SER A 55 1.28 10.44 -1.34
CA SER A 55 1.85 11.77 -1.09
C SER A 55 2.86 11.81 0.06
N TYR A 56 2.71 10.93 1.04
CA TYR A 56 3.68 10.80 2.14
C TYR A 56 4.94 10.03 1.69
N LEU A 57 4.79 8.98 0.88
CA LEU A 57 5.92 8.25 0.31
C LEU A 57 6.78 9.13 -0.61
N GLU A 58 6.15 9.97 -1.43
CA GLU A 58 6.86 10.91 -2.30
C GLU A 58 7.74 11.89 -1.52
N LYS A 59 7.24 12.39 -0.37
CA LYS A 59 8.02 13.26 0.54
C LYS A 59 9.24 12.55 1.14
N MET A 60 9.21 11.21 1.18
CA MET A 60 10.32 10.37 1.62
C MET A 60 11.24 9.96 0.46
N ASN A 61 11.04 10.52 -0.74
CA ASN A 61 11.78 10.17 -1.96
C ASN A 61 11.59 8.69 -2.37
N ILE A 62 10.43 8.13 -2.04
CA ILE A 62 9.96 6.80 -2.45
C ILE A 62 8.94 7.00 -3.57
N LYS A 63 9.05 6.24 -4.67
CA LYS A 63 8.10 6.32 -5.79
C LYS A 63 6.88 5.43 -5.53
N PRO A 64 5.68 5.98 -5.30
CA PRO A 64 4.47 5.18 -5.18
C PRO A 64 3.97 4.69 -6.55
N LEU A 65 3.35 3.52 -6.56
CA LEU A 65 2.65 2.94 -7.71
C LEU A 65 1.25 2.49 -7.26
N LEU A 66 0.21 3.14 -7.76
CA LEU A 66 -1.18 2.89 -7.33
C LEU A 66 -1.83 1.79 -8.17
N TYR A 67 -2.45 0.81 -7.49
CA TYR A 67 -3.09 -0.34 -8.13
C TYR A 67 -4.51 -0.57 -7.60
N PRO A 68 -5.54 -0.57 -8.45
CA PRO A 68 -6.85 -1.06 -8.05
C PRO A 68 -6.82 -2.59 -7.85
N GLY A 69 -7.44 -3.08 -6.79
CA GLY A 69 -7.58 -4.49 -6.42
C GLY A 69 -8.56 -5.24 -7.32
N ASN A 70 -8.24 -5.35 -8.61
CA ASN A 70 -9.11 -5.96 -9.61
C ASN A 70 -8.34 -6.90 -10.56
N ALA A 71 -9.01 -7.31 -11.65
CA ALA A 71 -8.52 -8.37 -12.54
C ALA A 71 -7.17 -8.08 -13.22
N VAL A 72 -6.75 -6.81 -13.33
CA VAL A 72 -5.48 -6.45 -13.97
C VAL A 72 -4.31 -6.34 -12.97
N LEU A 73 -4.57 -6.51 -11.67
CA LEU A 73 -3.58 -6.32 -10.61
C LEU A 73 -2.33 -7.19 -10.81
N SER A 74 -2.50 -8.49 -11.06
CA SER A 74 -1.39 -9.43 -11.20
C SER A 74 -0.49 -9.13 -12.40
N GLU A 75 -1.07 -8.67 -13.52
CA GLU A 75 -0.32 -8.24 -14.69
C GLU A 75 0.51 -6.99 -14.40
N ARG A 76 -0.09 -5.99 -13.75
CA ARG A 76 0.59 -4.74 -13.39
C ARG A 76 1.72 -4.98 -12.41
N LEU A 77 1.49 -5.75 -11.34
CA LEU A 77 2.53 -6.09 -10.36
C LEU A 77 3.71 -6.82 -11.01
N ARG A 78 3.45 -7.77 -11.93
CA ARG A 78 4.51 -8.47 -12.67
C ARG A 78 5.34 -7.56 -13.58
N LYS A 79 4.70 -6.55 -14.17
CA LYS A 79 5.33 -5.60 -15.08
C LYS A 79 6.16 -4.58 -14.32
N ASP A 80 5.57 -4.00 -13.28
CA ASP A 80 6.12 -2.83 -12.60
C ASP A 80 7.10 -3.22 -11.48
N LYS A 81 6.95 -4.44 -10.90
CA LYS A 81 7.84 -5.04 -9.88
C LYS A 81 8.21 -4.08 -8.74
N PRO A 82 7.23 -3.59 -7.96
CA PRO A 82 7.53 -2.78 -6.80
C PRO A 82 8.39 -3.56 -5.79
N GLU A 83 9.28 -2.87 -5.07
CA GLU A 83 10.15 -3.51 -4.07
C GLU A 83 9.37 -3.99 -2.83
N MET A 84 8.22 -3.37 -2.56
CA MET A 84 7.23 -3.85 -1.59
C MET A 84 5.84 -3.29 -1.90
N VAL A 85 4.82 -3.81 -1.22
CA VAL A 85 3.44 -3.37 -1.35
C VAL A 85 2.83 -2.96 -0.01
N ILE A 86 2.07 -1.87 0.01
CA ILE A 86 1.12 -1.53 1.06
C ILE A 86 -0.26 -2.01 0.59
N ASN A 87 -0.81 -3.03 1.25
CA ASN A 87 -2.15 -3.54 0.93
C ASN A 87 -3.21 -2.84 1.78
N LEU A 88 -4.08 -2.07 1.13
CA LEU A 88 -5.23 -1.35 1.70
C LEU A 88 -6.57 -1.91 1.21
N VAL A 89 -6.58 -3.14 0.66
CA VAL A 89 -7.81 -3.73 0.09
C VAL A 89 -8.69 -4.27 1.21
N ASP A 90 -9.87 -3.70 1.38
CA ASP A 90 -10.93 -4.21 2.24
C ASP A 90 -11.77 -5.28 1.53
N SER A 91 -12.05 -5.08 0.24
CA SER A 91 -12.87 -5.98 -0.57
C SER A 91 -12.41 -6.05 -2.02
N VAL A 92 -12.74 -7.17 -2.68
CA VAL A 92 -12.63 -7.28 -4.15
C VAL A 92 -14.02 -7.40 -4.72
N LYS A 93 -14.42 -6.42 -5.53
CA LYS A 93 -15.79 -6.29 -6.04
C LYS A 93 -16.87 -6.30 -4.94
N GLY A 94 -16.60 -5.64 -3.81
CA GLY A 94 -17.53 -5.58 -2.67
C GLY A 94 -17.64 -6.87 -1.86
N TYR A 95 -16.82 -7.87 -2.14
CA TYR A 95 -16.76 -9.11 -1.38
C TYR A 95 -15.51 -9.13 -0.50
N GLU A 96 -15.69 -8.93 0.81
CA GLU A 96 -14.61 -8.94 1.81
C GLU A 96 -13.82 -10.24 1.78
N TYR A 97 -14.48 -11.41 1.65
CA TYR A 97 -13.80 -12.70 1.63
C TYR A 97 -12.81 -12.85 0.46
N LEU A 98 -13.00 -12.10 -0.64
CA LEU A 98 -12.10 -12.11 -1.78
C LEU A 98 -10.83 -11.26 -1.55
N SER A 99 -10.78 -10.39 -0.54
CA SER A 99 -9.56 -9.61 -0.23
C SER A 99 -8.37 -10.51 0.14
N SER A 100 -8.65 -11.71 0.67
CA SER A 100 -7.66 -12.77 0.94
C SER A 100 -6.89 -13.23 -0.31
N SER A 101 -7.42 -12.98 -1.51
CA SER A 101 -6.71 -13.26 -2.76
C SER A 101 -5.52 -12.32 -3.00
N ILE A 102 -5.52 -11.12 -2.42
CA ILE A 102 -4.46 -10.13 -2.62
C ILE A 102 -3.13 -10.61 -2.01
N PRO A 103 -3.07 -11.01 -0.72
CA PRO A 103 -1.88 -11.69 -0.18
C PRO A 103 -1.45 -12.88 -1.03
N GLY A 104 -2.38 -13.74 -1.46
CA GLY A 104 -2.05 -14.90 -2.30
C GLY A 104 -1.34 -14.53 -3.62
N ILE A 105 -1.74 -13.46 -4.28
CA ILE A 105 -1.06 -12.94 -5.48
C ILE A 105 0.35 -12.44 -5.13
N LEU A 106 0.51 -11.72 -4.02
CA LEU A 106 1.79 -11.13 -3.61
C LEU A 106 2.80 -12.22 -3.20
N GLU A 107 2.36 -13.25 -2.49
CA GLU A 107 3.15 -14.43 -2.14
C GLU A 107 3.65 -15.16 -3.40
N ILE A 108 2.77 -15.38 -4.40
CA ILE A 108 3.16 -16.04 -5.67
C ILE A 108 4.21 -15.22 -6.44
N LEU A 109 4.18 -13.89 -6.30
CA LEU A 109 5.09 -12.98 -6.99
C LEU A 109 6.36 -12.67 -6.19
N ASP A 110 6.52 -13.26 -4.99
CA ASP A 110 7.61 -12.97 -4.05
C ASP A 110 7.75 -11.46 -3.74
N ILE A 111 6.63 -10.73 -3.65
CA ILE A 111 6.61 -9.30 -3.32
C ILE A 111 6.29 -9.14 -1.83
N PRO A 112 7.18 -8.57 -1.00
CA PRO A 112 6.90 -8.34 0.40
C PRO A 112 5.79 -7.29 0.56
N TYR A 113 4.93 -7.47 1.56
CA TYR A 113 3.77 -6.59 1.75
C TYR A 113 3.43 -6.33 3.20
N THR A 114 2.79 -5.18 3.44
CA THR A 114 2.06 -4.92 4.69
C THR A 114 0.62 -5.39 4.56
N SER A 115 0.01 -5.81 5.66
CA SER A 115 -1.44 -5.96 5.72
C SER A 115 -2.06 -4.70 6.32
N ALA A 116 -3.21 -4.27 5.80
CA ALA A 116 -4.14 -3.53 6.64
C ALA A 116 -4.52 -4.45 7.82
N PHE A 117 -4.41 -3.95 9.05
CA PHE A 117 -4.91 -4.69 10.22
C PHE A 117 -6.45 -4.77 10.12
N PRO A 118 -7.07 -5.94 10.38
CA PRO A 118 -8.52 -6.07 10.46
C PRO A 118 -9.11 -5.33 11.67
#